data_AF-A0A354FGI1-F1
#
_entry.id   AF-A0A354FGI1-F1
#
_cell.length_a   1.000
_cell.length_b   1.000
_cell.length_c   1.000
_cell.angle_alpha   90.00
_cell.angle_beta   90.00
_cell.angle_gamma   90.00
#
_symmetry.space_group_name_H-M   'P 1'
#
loop_
_entity.id
_entity.type
_entity.pdbx_description
1 polymer ?
#
loop_
_entity_poly.entity_id
_entity_poly.type
_entity_poly.pdbx_seq_one_letter_code
_entity_poly.pdbx_strand_id
1 'polypeptide(L)'
;MEHFDSELLTTPRKIIKLDEKGSRETEDMIVRETTLTVYVNSKETAALVCSPRDQEYLAVGFLCAEGVLNKREDLRKVEYDAE
;
A
#
# COMPACT_ATOMS: atom_id res chain seq x y z
N MET A 1 8.22 -12.54 -19.86
CA MET A 1 6.76 -12.46 -19.99
C MET A 1 6.18 -12.74 -18.62
N GLU A 2 6.25 -11.78 -17.72
CA GLU A 2 5.53 -11.77 -16.43
C GLU A 2 5.26 -10.30 -16.10
N HIS A 3 4.20 -9.76 -16.69
CA HIS A 3 3.67 -8.43 -16.38
C HIS A 3 2.22 -8.62 -15.98
N PHE A 4 1.92 -9.21 -14.81
CA PHE A 4 0.52 -9.40 -14.37
C PHE A 4 0.37 -9.64 -12.85
N ASP A 5 1.17 -9.00 -12.00
CA ASP A 5 1.06 -9.24 -10.53
C ASP A 5 0.97 -7.98 -9.66
N SER A 6 0.99 -6.77 -10.23
CA SER A 6 0.84 -5.53 -9.42
C SER A 6 -0.61 -5.20 -9.07
N GLU A 7 -1.61 -5.84 -9.69
CA GLU A 7 -3.04 -5.56 -9.43
C GLU A 7 -3.67 -6.47 -8.35
N LEU A 8 -3.04 -7.60 -8.03
CA LEU A 8 -3.58 -8.55 -7.04
C LEU A 8 -3.28 -8.06 -5.63
N LEU A 9 -4.30 -7.55 -4.94
CA LEU A 9 -4.22 -7.07 -3.55
C LEU A 9 -4.20 -8.18 -2.50
N THR A 10 -4.47 -9.41 -2.91
CA THR A 10 -4.55 -10.57 -2.01
C THR A 10 -3.90 -11.78 -2.65
N THR A 11 -3.24 -12.62 -1.85
CA THR A 11 -2.65 -13.88 -2.29
C THR A 11 -3.17 -15.03 -1.43
N PRO A 12 -3.51 -16.18 -2.02
CA PRO A 12 -3.88 -17.35 -1.24
C PRO A 12 -2.65 -17.89 -0.50
N ARG A 13 -2.85 -18.31 0.75
CA ARG A 13 -1.82 -18.95 1.59
C ARG A 13 -2.41 -20.15 2.30
N LYS A 14 -1.60 -21.20 2.42
CA LYS A 14 -1.91 -22.31 3.32
C LYS A 14 -1.79 -21.85 4.77
N ILE A 15 -2.83 -22.08 5.55
CA ILE A 15 -2.90 -21.79 6.97
C ILE A 15 -3.36 -23.03 7.75
N ILE A 16 -3.11 -23.01 9.05
CA ILE A 16 -3.71 -23.96 9.99
C ILE A 16 -4.86 -23.24 10.70
N LYS A 17 -6.08 -23.72 10.52
CA LYS A 17 -7.26 -23.19 11.20
C LYS A 17 -7.60 -24.07 12.40
N LEU A 18 -7.65 -23.44 13.58
CA LEU A 18 -8.02 -24.05 14.86
C LEU A 18 -9.42 -23.56 15.25
N ASP A 19 -10.37 -24.48 15.41
CA ASP A 19 -11.71 -24.20 15.96
C ASP A 19 -12.20 -25.37 16.85
N GLU A 20 -13.46 -25.33 17.29
CA GLU A 20 -14.06 -26.37 18.16
C GLU A 20 -14.00 -27.78 17.55
N LYS A 21 -13.84 -27.90 16.22
CA LYS A 21 -13.75 -29.18 15.51
C LYS A 21 -12.31 -29.71 15.40
N GLY A 22 -11.34 -28.97 15.95
CA GLY A 22 -9.92 -29.30 15.94
C GLY A 22 -9.10 -28.48 14.94
N SER A 23 -7.96 -29.04 14.54
CA SER A 23 -7.01 -28.43 13.60
C SER A 23 -7.22 -28.95 12.19
N ARG A 24 -7.25 -28.04 11.20
CA ARG A 24 -7.21 -28.41 9.78
C ARG A 24 -6.33 -27.46 8.98
N GLU A 25 -5.65 -27.98 7.96
CA GLU A 25 -5.07 -27.15 6.91
C GLU A 25 -6.16 -26.65 5.97
N THR A 26 -6.10 -25.37 5.62
CA THR A 26 -6.98 -24.74 4.64
C THR A 26 -6.22 -23.65 3.89
N GLU A 27 -6.77 -23.20 2.77
CA GLU A 27 -6.31 -22.00 2.08
C GLU A 27 -7.13 -20.80 2.54
N ASP A 28 -6.48 -19.65 2.68
CA ASP A 28 -7.13 -18.38 2.96
C ASP A 28 -6.44 -17.24 2.19
N MET A 29 -7.16 -16.14 1.97
CA MET A 29 -6.66 -14.98 1.23
C MET A 29 -5.97 -14.02 2.20
N ILE A 30 -4.69 -13.75 1.96
CA ILE A 30 -3.89 -12.80 2.74
C ILE A 30 -3.68 -11.53 1.93
N VAL A 31 -3.93 -10.37 2.55
CA VAL A 31 -3.68 -9.06 1.94
C VAL A 31 -2.18 -8.86 1.68
N ARG A 32 -1.85 -8.16 0.61
CA ARG A 32 -0.50 -7.70 0.32
C ARG A 32 -0.31 -6.30 0.86
N GLU A 33 0.81 -6.11 1.55
CA GLU A 33 1.26 -4.82 2.04
C GLU A 33 2.65 -4.54 1.49
N THR A 34 2.93 -3.26 1.26
CA THR A 34 4.23 -2.73 0.88
C THR A 34 4.49 -1.43 1.65
N THR A 35 5.73 -0.97 1.64
CA THR A 35 6.12 0.30 2.23
C THR A 35 6.15 1.38 1.16
N LEU A 36 5.43 2.47 1.37
CA LEU A 36 5.50 3.69 0.57
C LEU A 36 6.26 4.76 1.34
N THR A 37 7.40 5.17 0.83
CA THR A 37 8.16 6.30 1.39
C THR A 37 7.79 7.59 0.68
N VAL A 38 7.30 8.58 1.42
CA VAL A 38 6.83 9.86 0.89
C VAL A 38 7.91 10.92 1.06
N TYR A 39 8.28 11.57 -0.04
CA TYR A 39 9.23 12.67 -0.09
C TYR A 39 8.54 13.98 -0.48
N VAL A 40 8.82 15.06 0.26
CA VAL A 40 8.40 16.43 -0.09
C VAL A 40 9.64 17.24 -0.38
N ASN A 41 9.79 17.70 -1.63
CA ASN A 41 10.98 18.45 -2.08
C ASN A 41 12.30 17.76 -1.67
N SER A 42 12.41 16.47 -1.98
CA SER A 42 13.55 15.59 -1.66
C SER A 42 13.79 15.30 -0.18
N LYS A 43 12.92 15.76 0.72
CA LYS A 43 12.97 15.43 2.14
C LYS A 43 11.99 14.32 2.47
N GLU A 44 12.49 13.22 3.01
CA GLU A 44 11.67 12.15 3.55
C GLU A 44 10.75 12.69 4.64
N THR A 45 9.45 12.42 4.51
CA THR A 45 8.40 13.00 5.36
C THR A 45 7.64 11.91 6.12
N ALA A 46 7.39 10.76 5.48
CA ALA A 46 6.71 9.64 6.11
C ALA A 46 7.05 8.30 5.41
N ALA A 47 6.84 7.20 6.13
CA ALA A 47 6.82 5.86 5.58
C ALA A 47 5.48 5.20 5.96
N LEU A 48 4.72 4.73 4.97
CA LEU A 48 3.39 4.18 5.13
C LEU A 48 3.36 2.71 4.72
N VAL A 49 2.88 1.83 5.60
CA VAL A 49 2.53 0.46 5.19
C VAL A 49 1.15 0.52 4.56
N CYS A 50 1.05 0.06 3.31
CA CYS A 50 -0.17 0.18 2.52
C CYS A 50 -0.29 -0.93 1.47
N SER A 51 -1.47 -1.06 0.88
CA SER A 51 -1.64 -1.90 -0.31
C SER A 51 -0.83 -1.34 -1.48
N PRO A 52 -0.25 -2.20 -2.36
CA PRO A 52 0.54 -1.78 -3.52
C PRO A 52 -0.35 -1.27 -4.66
N ARG A 53 -1.28 -0.37 -4.38
CA ARG A 53 -2.22 0.21 -5.35
C ARG A 53 -2.52 1.65 -5.01
N ASP A 54 -2.67 2.48 -6.04
CA ASP A 54 -3.08 3.88 -5.91
C ASP A 54 -2.19 4.71 -4.95
N GLN A 55 -0.92 4.33 -4.83
CA GLN A 55 0.01 4.90 -3.83
C GLN A 55 0.30 6.38 -4.05
N GLU A 56 0.27 6.84 -5.30
CA GLU A 56 0.37 8.26 -5.64
C GLU A 56 -0.77 9.08 -5.02
N TYR A 57 -2.01 8.57 -5.14
CA TYR A 57 -3.18 9.19 -4.52
C TYR A 57 -3.14 9.13 -3.00
N LEU A 58 -2.67 8.02 -2.44
CA LEU A 58 -2.47 7.88 -0.99
C LEU A 58 -1.49 8.92 -0.47
N ALA A 59 -0.33 9.10 -1.12
CA ALA A 59 0.67 10.08 -0.71
C ALA A 59 0.11 11.51 -0.72
N VAL A 60 -0.60 11.89 -1.79
CA VAL A 60 -1.21 13.22 -1.89
C VAL A 60 -2.29 13.41 -0.82
N GLY A 61 -3.18 12.41 -0.64
CA GLY A 61 -4.24 12.44 0.36
C GLY A 61 -3.69 12.54 1.79
N PHE A 62 -2.61 11.79 2.08
CA PHE A 62 -1.89 11.86 3.34
C PHE A 62 -1.33 13.26 3.60
N LEU A 63 -0.64 13.86 2.62
CA LEU A 63 -0.09 15.21 2.77
C LEU A 63 -1.17 16.29 2.94
N CYS A 64 -2.35 16.10 2.35
CA CYS A 64 -3.51 16.94 2.63
C CYS A 64 -4.01 16.77 4.08
N ALA A 65 -4.11 15.53 4.56
CA ALA A 65 -4.58 15.24 5.92
C ALA A 65 -3.62 15.78 7.01
N GLU A 66 -2.31 15.76 6.75
CA GLU A 66 -1.28 16.32 7.64
C GLU A 66 -1.13 17.85 7.51
N GLY A 67 -1.90 18.51 6.64
CA GLY A 67 -1.85 19.96 6.44
C GLY A 67 -0.59 20.46 5.73
N VAL A 68 0.16 19.56 5.08
CA VAL A 68 1.30 19.92 4.24
C VAL A 68 0.82 20.54 2.93
N LEU A 69 -0.25 20.00 2.35
CA LEU A 69 -0.96 20.56 1.20
C LEU A 69 -2.32 21.08 1.67
N ASN A 70 -2.59 22.37 1.50
CA ASN A 70 -3.85 23.00 1.95
C ASN A 70 -4.74 23.43 0.79
N LYS A 71 -4.14 23.69 -0.37
CA LYS A 71 -4.84 24.07 -1.60
C LYS A 71 -4.20 23.40 -2.81
N ARG A 72 -4.95 23.34 -3.92
CA ARG A 72 -4.52 22.62 -5.14
C ARG A 72 -3.17 23.13 -5.66
N GLU A 73 -2.89 24.41 -5.50
CA GLU A 73 -1.69 25.08 -6.01
C GLU A 73 -0.42 24.73 -5.22
N ASP A 74 -0.56 24.18 -4.02
CA ASP A 74 0.59 23.72 -3.22
C ASP A 74 1.28 22.52 -3.89
N LEU A 75 0.52 21.73 -4.67
CA LEU A 75 1.02 20.56 -5.39
C LEU A 75 1.38 20.89 -6.84
N ARG A 76 2.68 20.97 -7.12
CA ARG A 76 3.19 21.30 -8.47
C ARG A 76 3.41 20.08 -9.34
N LYS A 77 3.98 19.02 -8.77
CA LYS A 77 4.35 17.79 -9.46
C LYS A 77 4.31 16.63 -8.47
N VAL A 78 3.94 15.47 -8.97
CA VAL A 78 4.10 14.20 -8.27
C VAL A 78 4.91 13.30 -9.19
N GLU A 79 5.85 12.58 -8.61
CA GLU A 79 6.57 11.50 -9.26
C GLU A 79 6.43 10.28 -8.37
N TYR A 80 6.06 9.17 -8.98
CA TYR A 80 5.92 7.89 -8.31
C TYR A 80 6.85 6.91 -8.99
N ASP A 81 7.73 6.31 -8.19
CA ASP A 81 8.62 5.25 -8.62
C ASP A 81 8.00 3.94 -8.15
N ALA A 82 7.50 3.16 -9.11
CA ALA A 82 6.99 1.82 -8.85
C ALA A 82 8.16 0.85 -8.92
N GLU A 83 8.41 0.12 -7.83
CA GLU A 83 9.29 -1.06 -7.86
C GLU A 83 8.79 -2.13 -8.85
#